data_AF-A0A4U0UVM6-F1
#
_entry.id   AF-A0A4U0UVM6-F1
#
_cell.length_a   1.000
_cell.length_b   1.000
_cell.length_c   1.000
_cell.angle_alpha   90.00
_cell.angle_beta   90.00
_cell.angle_gamma   90.00
#
_symmetry.space_group_name_H-M   'P 1'
#
loop_
_entity.id
_entity.type
_entity.pdbx_description
1 polymer ?
#
loop_
_entity_poly.entity_id
_entity_poly.type
_entity_poly.pdbx_seq_one_letter_code
_entity_poly.pdbx_strand_id
1 'polypeptide(L)'
;NSATDLWVLTGWIPEQVFLQSDDLEPDHFWKRTFDAFNFGDVLITMGTGKMTAKTERELGLAGEHDYAVLDLREVDGQRLLLVKNPWCEGTSWRGKTKQAPRCDANPEQDMAGLSSTKLNEDTNAVECSRDLLNDDDQLSPGTFWMDIDNVLQHFESIYLNWNPGLFACRQDMHFAWDLRDQSLGRQQHRGQFASLSKQTIWVLLWRHLRNAIPAGATDDEIAEGRYTIDLQGHIALAAYSSQGRRVLLPGKHVVRGWFVDSPQTLIKLSDCKPGVAHTIVPLEQGLAAAEHTFTLSVFGNSPTALAEATLRSLYINTLSAAWTKKTAGGNAHSPTYPINPQFS
;
A
#
# COMPACT_ATOMS: atom_id res chain seq x y z
N ASN A 1 -3.85 4.91 -7.85
CA ASN A 1 -3.78 3.57 -7.24
C ASN A 1 -4.50 2.60 -8.15
N SER A 2 -3.78 2.12 -9.16
CA SER A 2 -4.24 1.16 -10.15
C SER A 2 -4.50 -0.24 -9.61
N ALA A 3 -4.02 -0.59 -8.42
CA ALA A 3 -4.27 -1.90 -7.81
C ALA A 3 -5.76 -2.16 -7.56
N THR A 4 -6.50 -1.09 -7.24
CA THR A 4 -7.96 -1.14 -7.03
C THR A 4 -8.67 -1.48 -8.33
N ASP A 5 -8.30 -0.85 -9.43
CA ASP A 5 -8.90 -1.09 -10.75
C ASP A 5 -8.60 -2.51 -11.21
N LEU A 6 -7.35 -2.95 -11.08
CA LEU A 6 -6.95 -4.32 -11.40
C LEU A 6 -7.69 -5.34 -10.54
N TRP A 7 -7.90 -5.09 -9.25
CA TRP A 7 -8.72 -5.94 -8.39
C TRP A 7 -10.15 -6.06 -8.91
N VAL A 8 -10.78 -4.95 -9.29
CA VAL A 8 -12.15 -4.95 -9.83
C VAL A 8 -12.23 -5.72 -11.16
N LEU A 9 -11.22 -5.59 -12.02
CA LEU A 9 -11.19 -6.21 -13.35
C LEU A 9 -10.83 -7.70 -13.32
N THR A 10 -9.94 -8.10 -12.42
CA THR A 10 -9.32 -9.45 -12.45
C THR A 10 -9.68 -10.31 -11.24
N GLY A 11 -10.08 -9.71 -10.13
CA GLY A 11 -10.19 -10.38 -8.83
C GLY A 11 -8.84 -10.74 -8.18
N TRP A 12 -7.72 -10.23 -8.70
CA TRP A 12 -6.37 -10.52 -8.19
C TRP A 12 -6.00 -9.67 -6.97
N ILE A 13 -5.55 -10.35 -5.92
CA ILE A 13 -5.42 -9.84 -4.54
C ILE A 13 -4.48 -8.62 -4.52
N PRO A 14 -4.97 -7.41 -4.21
CA PRO A 14 -4.13 -6.21 -4.23
C PRO A 14 -3.24 -6.12 -2.98
N GLU A 15 -1.99 -5.73 -3.18
CA GLU A 15 -1.01 -5.36 -2.18
C GLU A 15 -0.40 -4.02 -2.59
N GLN A 16 -0.43 -3.05 -1.69
CA GLN A 16 0.33 -1.81 -1.83
C GLN A 16 1.64 -1.94 -1.06
N VAL A 17 2.76 -1.72 -1.77
CA VAL A 17 4.11 -1.73 -1.21
C VAL A 17 4.62 -0.30 -1.18
N PHE A 18 4.88 0.20 0.03
CA PHE A 18 5.45 1.53 0.27
C PHE A 18 6.97 1.46 0.10
N LEU A 19 7.49 2.06 -0.97
CA LEU A 19 8.91 1.94 -1.32
C LEU A 19 9.84 2.66 -0.34
N GLN A 20 9.35 3.71 0.32
CA GLN A 20 10.10 4.50 1.30
C GLN A 20 10.00 3.95 2.73
N SER A 21 9.45 2.75 2.92
CA SER A 21 9.34 2.13 4.24
C SER A 21 10.67 1.52 4.68
N ASP A 22 11.10 1.80 5.92
CA ASP A 22 12.29 1.19 6.54
C ASP A 22 12.18 -0.34 6.69
N ASP A 23 10.96 -0.89 6.64
CA ASP A 23 10.69 -2.33 6.75
C ASP A 23 10.86 -3.08 5.41
N LEU A 24 11.08 -2.36 4.30
CA LEU A 24 11.24 -2.96 2.99
C LEU A 24 12.66 -3.49 2.80
N GLU A 25 12.83 -4.82 2.73
CA GLU A 25 14.08 -5.46 2.33
C GLU A 25 14.13 -5.62 0.79
N PRO A 26 14.94 -4.82 0.06
CA PRO A 26 14.85 -4.77 -1.42
C PRO A 26 15.18 -6.09 -2.10
N ASP A 27 16.15 -6.84 -1.58
CA ASP A 27 16.57 -8.11 -2.17
C ASP A 27 15.52 -9.20 -2.02
N HIS A 28 14.91 -9.30 -0.84
CA HIS A 28 13.82 -10.24 -0.60
C HIS A 28 12.56 -9.85 -1.39
N PHE A 29 12.24 -8.55 -1.43
CA PHE A 29 11.14 -8.01 -2.22
C PHE A 29 11.33 -8.32 -3.72
N TRP A 30 12.51 -8.02 -4.26
CA TRP A 30 12.82 -8.26 -5.67
C TRP A 30 12.71 -9.73 -6.01
N LYS A 31 13.39 -10.61 -5.26
CA LYS A 31 13.36 -12.05 -5.51
C LYS A 31 11.92 -12.59 -5.53
N ARG A 32 11.13 -12.24 -4.50
CA ARG A 32 9.71 -12.66 -4.41
C ARG A 32 8.89 -12.20 -5.61
N THR A 33 9.07 -10.95 -6.01
CA THR A 33 8.28 -10.32 -7.08
C THR A 33 8.71 -10.83 -8.46
N PHE A 34 10.02 -10.97 -8.67
CA PHE A 34 10.62 -11.49 -9.89
C PHE A 34 10.21 -12.95 -10.15
N ASP A 35 10.32 -13.82 -9.14
CA ASP A 35 9.90 -15.22 -9.26
C ASP A 35 8.42 -15.30 -9.63
N ALA A 36 7.55 -14.60 -8.89
CA ALA A 36 6.11 -14.61 -9.14
C ALA A 36 5.74 -14.03 -10.51
N PHE A 37 6.43 -12.99 -10.96
CA PHE A 37 6.19 -12.40 -12.28
C PHE A 37 6.52 -13.38 -13.40
N ASN A 38 7.65 -14.09 -13.30
CA ASN A 38 8.06 -15.10 -14.28
C ASN A 38 7.11 -16.31 -14.33
N PHE A 39 6.47 -16.66 -13.21
CA PHE A 39 5.41 -17.67 -13.18
C PHE A 39 4.05 -17.17 -13.70
N GLY A 40 3.89 -15.85 -13.90
CA GLY A 40 2.62 -15.23 -14.28
C GLY A 40 1.63 -15.11 -13.12
N ASP A 41 2.12 -15.06 -11.88
CA ASP A 41 1.31 -15.04 -10.66
C ASP A 41 1.13 -13.64 -10.04
N VAL A 42 1.71 -12.60 -10.65
CA VAL A 42 1.55 -11.22 -10.19
C VAL A 42 1.49 -10.25 -11.36
N LEU A 43 0.57 -9.29 -11.28
CA LEU A 43 0.55 -8.08 -12.11
C LEU A 43 1.15 -6.93 -11.31
N ILE A 44 1.95 -6.11 -11.97
CA ILE A 44 2.72 -5.05 -11.31
C ILE A 44 2.42 -3.72 -11.97
N THR A 45 2.04 -2.75 -11.15
CA THR A 45 1.94 -1.34 -11.54
C THR A 45 2.65 -0.47 -10.52
N MET A 46 2.99 0.77 -10.89
CA MET A 46 3.72 1.70 -10.04
C MET A 46 3.10 3.09 -10.12
N GLY A 47 3.05 3.78 -8.99
CA GLY A 47 2.51 5.14 -8.90
C GLY A 47 3.59 6.15 -8.56
N THR A 48 3.63 7.26 -9.30
CA THR A 48 4.44 8.42 -8.95
C THR A 48 3.67 9.33 -7.99
N GLY A 49 4.40 9.96 -7.07
CA GLY A 49 3.86 11.02 -6.23
C GLY A 49 3.77 12.36 -6.97
N LYS A 50 3.47 13.41 -6.22
CA LYS A 50 3.42 14.77 -6.76
C LYS A 50 4.80 15.26 -7.21
N MET A 51 4.89 15.71 -8.46
CA MET A 51 6.11 16.27 -9.06
C MET A 51 5.88 17.68 -9.58
N THR A 52 6.94 18.47 -9.70
CA THR A 52 6.88 19.77 -10.39
C THR A 52 7.04 19.57 -11.89
N ALA A 53 6.43 20.44 -12.71
CA ALA A 53 6.57 20.36 -14.17
C ALA A 53 8.03 20.40 -14.67
N LYS A 54 8.94 21.01 -13.88
CA LYS A 54 10.38 20.95 -14.15
C LYS A 54 10.93 19.53 -13.94
N THR A 55 10.61 18.92 -12.81
CA THR A 55 11.03 17.55 -12.45
C THR A 55 10.47 16.53 -13.45
N GLU A 56 9.21 16.66 -13.83
CA GLU A 56 8.58 15.79 -14.83
C GLU A 56 9.32 15.82 -16.16
N ARG A 57 9.71 17.01 -16.63
CA ARG A 57 10.47 17.19 -17.86
C ARG A 57 11.89 16.63 -17.77
N GLU A 58 12.54 16.80 -16.62
CA GLU A 58 13.91 16.34 -16.38
C GLU A 58 14.00 14.83 -16.26
N LEU A 59 13.04 14.20 -15.56
CA LEU A 59 12.99 12.75 -15.36
C LEU A 59 12.31 12.03 -16.53
N GLY A 60 11.42 12.70 -17.26
CA GLY A 60 10.54 12.07 -18.25
C GLY A 60 9.40 11.25 -17.61
N LEU A 61 9.10 11.48 -16.33
CA LEU A 61 7.99 10.86 -15.59
C LEU A 61 6.89 11.89 -15.35
N ALA A 62 5.64 11.48 -15.41
CA ALA A 62 4.49 12.28 -15.00
C ALA A 62 4.27 12.08 -13.50
N GLY A 63 3.95 13.15 -12.77
CA GLY A 63 3.55 13.09 -11.37
C GLY A 63 2.10 12.66 -11.22
N GLU A 64 1.77 12.09 -10.04
CA GLU A 64 0.42 11.61 -9.70
C GLU A 64 -0.16 10.67 -10.77
N HIS A 65 0.69 9.80 -11.32
CA HIS A 65 0.38 8.96 -12.47
C HIS A 65 0.77 7.49 -12.25
N ASP A 66 -0.02 6.58 -12.82
CA ASP A 66 0.19 5.14 -12.71
C ASP A 66 0.85 4.58 -14.01
N TYR A 67 1.84 3.73 -13.83
CA TYR A 67 2.62 3.06 -14.87
C TYR A 67 2.46 1.54 -14.78
N ALA A 68 2.48 0.84 -15.91
CA ALA A 68 2.48 -0.61 -15.96
C ALA A 68 3.90 -1.17 -16.04
N VAL A 69 4.16 -2.31 -15.41
CA VAL A 69 5.41 -3.06 -15.60
C VAL A 69 5.13 -4.25 -16.51
N LEU A 70 5.83 -4.30 -17.64
CA LEU A 70 5.59 -5.26 -18.72
C LEU A 70 6.57 -6.44 -18.72
N ASP A 71 7.76 -6.26 -18.14
CA ASP A 71 8.81 -7.28 -18.07
C ASP A 71 9.75 -6.99 -16.88
N LEU A 72 10.38 -8.04 -16.35
CA LEU A 72 11.42 -7.95 -15.33
C LEU A 72 12.63 -8.75 -15.78
N ARG A 73 13.84 -8.19 -15.65
CA ARG A 73 15.08 -8.86 -16.04
C ARG A 73 16.19 -8.67 -15.01
N GLU A 74 17.05 -9.69 -14.93
CA GLU A 74 18.35 -9.60 -14.28
C GLU A 74 19.45 -9.75 -15.34
N VAL A 75 20.23 -8.69 -15.56
CA VAL A 75 21.31 -8.66 -16.56
C VAL A 75 22.55 -8.06 -15.92
N ASP A 76 23.67 -8.78 -15.95
CA ASP A 76 24.95 -8.34 -15.36
C ASP A 76 24.85 -7.88 -13.89
N GLY A 77 23.96 -8.53 -13.12
CA GLY A 77 23.68 -8.17 -11.72
C GLY A 77 22.78 -6.95 -11.54
N GLN A 78 22.30 -6.32 -12.62
CA GLN A 78 21.31 -5.25 -12.58
C GLN A 78 19.89 -5.81 -12.60
N ARG A 79 19.03 -5.24 -11.77
CA ARG A 79 17.61 -5.57 -11.66
C ARG A 79 16.80 -4.53 -12.40
N LEU A 80 16.22 -4.92 -13.53
CA LEU A 80 15.62 -4.01 -14.50
C LEU A 80 14.12 -4.29 -14.66
N LEU A 81 13.33 -3.23 -14.69
CA LEU A 81 11.90 -3.24 -14.92
C LEU A 81 11.60 -2.58 -16.27
N LEU A 82 10.83 -3.25 -17.13
CA LEU A 82 10.30 -2.64 -18.34
C LEU A 82 9.00 -1.91 -18.01
N VAL A 83 9.07 -0.59 -17.97
CA VAL A 83 7.98 0.28 -17.53
C VAL A 83 7.28 0.87 -18.75
N LYS A 84 5.95 0.94 -18.70
CA LYS A 84 5.10 1.51 -19.73
C LYS A 84 4.26 2.64 -19.18
N ASN A 85 4.39 3.81 -19.79
CA ASN A 85 3.43 4.90 -19.64
C ASN A 85 2.17 4.59 -20.47
N PRO A 86 0.96 4.54 -19.87
CA PRO A 86 -0.26 4.27 -20.62
C PRO A 86 -0.70 5.40 -21.57
N TRP A 87 -0.16 6.63 -21.43
CA TRP A 87 -0.48 7.71 -22.37
C TRP A 87 0.20 7.51 -23.73
N CYS A 88 -0.56 7.70 -24.81
CA CYS A 88 -0.11 7.50 -26.20
C CYS A 88 1.10 8.37 -26.58
N GLU A 89 1.24 9.56 -25.99
CA GLU A 89 2.38 10.48 -26.16
C GLU A 89 3.26 10.53 -24.89
N GLY A 90 3.24 9.46 -24.10
CA GLY A 90 3.93 9.39 -22.83
C GLY A 90 5.43 9.67 -22.96
N THR A 91 5.95 10.57 -22.12
CA THR A 91 7.39 10.79 -22.01
C THR A 91 8.07 9.49 -21.58
N SER A 92 9.21 9.21 -22.21
CA SER A 92 10.12 8.14 -21.77
C SER A 92 11.08 8.66 -20.71
N TRP A 93 11.49 7.77 -19.82
CA TRP A 93 12.52 8.02 -18.80
C TRP A 93 13.78 8.64 -19.40
N ARG A 94 14.29 9.70 -18.76
CA ARG A 94 15.49 10.45 -19.18
C ARG A 94 16.59 10.45 -18.11
N GLY A 95 16.37 9.79 -16.98
CA GLY A 95 17.34 9.80 -15.88
C GLY A 95 18.57 8.97 -16.20
N LYS A 96 19.74 9.62 -16.15
CA LYS A 96 21.06 8.98 -16.27
C LYS A 96 21.50 8.47 -14.89
N THR A 97 22.12 7.29 -14.84
CA THR A 97 22.73 6.81 -13.59
C THR A 97 23.99 7.64 -13.28
N LYS A 98 24.25 7.90 -11.99
CA LYS A 98 25.45 8.61 -11.50
C LYS A 98 26.73 7.99 -12.10
N GLN A 99 27.57 8.83 -12.71
CA GLN A 99 28.95 8.46 -13.05
C GLN A 99 29.69 8.00 -11.78
N ALA A 100 30.48 6.93 -11.90
CA ALA A 100 31.51 6.58 -10.91
C ALA A 100 32.43 7.80 -10.65
N PRO A 101 33.01 7.96 -9.45
CA PRO A 101 33.68 9.19 -9.06
C PRO A 101 34.86 9.48 -9.99
N ARG A 102 34.82 10.67 -10.61
CA ARG A 102 35.94 11.21 -11.38
C ARG A 102 37.12 11.39 -10.43
N CYS A 103 38.25 10.77 -10.75
CA CYS A 103 39.52 11.13 -10.12
C CYS A 103 39.91 12.51 -10.64
N ASP A 104 39.95 13.47 -9.73
CA ASP A 104 40.44 14.82 -9.99
C ASP A 104 41.92 14.79 -10.40
N ALA A 105 42.27 15.53 -11.46
CA ALA A 105 43.62 16.02 -11.69
C ALA A 105 43.56 17.41 -12.33
N ASN A 106 44.36 18.31 -11.77
CA ASN A 106 44.34 19.78 -11.85
C ASN A 106 44.44 20.41 -13.26
N PRO A 107 44.01 21.68 -13.42
CA PRO A 107 44.31 22.48 -14.61
C PRO A 107 45.60 23.29 -14.42
N GLU A 108 46.65 22.96 -15.15
CA GLU A 108 47.72 23.91 -15.45
C GLU A 108 48.00 23.96 -16.96
N GLN A 109 48.25 25.19 -17.41
CA GLN A 109 48.39 25.66 -18.77
C GLN A 109 49.69 25.14 -19.41
N ASP A 110 49.68 24.83 -20.72
CA ASP A 110 50.55 25.54 -21.68
C ASP A 110 50.34 25.11 -23.14
N MET A 111 50.66 26.05 -24.03
CA MET A 111 50.46 26.09 -25.47
C MET A 111 51.54 25.36 -26.30
N ALA A 112 51.12 24.97 -27.52
CA ALA A 112 51.89 24.84 -28.77
C ALA A 112 52.41 23.45 -29.21
N GLY A 113 52.17 23.14 -30.50
CA GLY A 113 53.11 22.39 -31.35
C GLY A 113 52.59 21.09 -32.00
N LEU A 114 52.63 21.05 -33.32
CA LEU A 114 52.34 19.93 -34.23
C LEU A 114 52.97 18.58 -33.81
N SER A 115 52.23 17.48 -33.98
CA SER A 115 52.57 16.42 -34.96
C SER A 115 51.70 15.17 -34.77
N SER A 116 51.28 14.62 -35.89
CA SER A 116 50.60 13.34 -36.11
C SER A 116 51.13 12.17 -35.29
N THR A 117 50.28 11.53 -34.48
CA THR A 117 50.34 10.07 -34.27
C THR A 117 48.95 9.54 -33.95
N LYS A 118 48.51 8.53 -34.72
CA LYS A 118 47.33 7.71 -34.43
C LYS A 118 47.48 7.04 -33.06
N LEU A 119 46.55 7.29 -32.16
CA LEU A 119 46.24 6.38 -31.06
C LEU A 119 44.72 6.30 -30.95
N ASN A 120 44.20 5.09 -31.14
CA ASN A 120 42.81 4.74 -30.90
C ASN A 120 42.55 4.94 -29.39
N GLU A 121 41.81 5.99 -29.04
CA GLU A 121 41.19 6.07 -27.73
C GLU A 121 39.78 5.50 -27.85
N ASP A 122 39.71 4.18 -27.70
CA ASP A 122 38.51 3.44 -27.34
C ASP A 122 37.96 4.02 -26.02
N THR A 123 37.24 5.13 -26.12
CA THR A 123 36.35 5.62 -25.07
C THR A 123 35.02 4.90 -25.23
N ASN A 124 35.06 3.57 -25.10
CA ASN A 124 33.88 2.79 -24.81
C ASN A 124 33.48 3.19 -23.39
N ALA A 125 32.60 4.20 -23.29
CA ALA A 125 31.69 4.28 -22.16
C ALA A 125 31.15 2.87 -21.99
N VAL A 126 31.35 2.25 -20.83
CA VAL A 126 30.78 0.94 -20.55
C VAL A 126 29.27 1.14 -20.68
N GLU A 127 28.72 0.73 -21.81
CA GLU A 127 27.31 0.85 -22.11
C GLU A 127 26.59 0.04 -21.04
N CYS A 128 25.86 0.74 -20.18
CA CYS A 128 25.11 0.10 -19.11
C CYS A 128 24.04 -0.79 -19.76
N SER A 129 23.86 -2.02 -19.30
CA SER A 129 22.93 -2.99 -19.90
C SER A 129 21.51 -2.44 -20.05
N ARG A 130 21.08 -1.56 -19.12
CA ARG A 130 19.82 -0.79 -19.23
C ARG A 130 19.78 0.14 -20.45
N ASP A 131 20.86 0.88 -20.71
CA ASP A 131 20.91 1.87 -21.79
C ASP A 131 20.90 1.15 -23.15
N LEU A 132 21.64 0.05 -23.28
CA LEU A 132 21.57 -0.86 -24.44
C LEU A 132 20.17 -1.39 -24.72
N LEU A 133 19.45 -1.79 -23.67
CA LEU A 133 18.08 -2.29 -23.80
C LEU A 133 17.08 -1.18 -24.15
N ASN A 134 17.39 0.08 -23.84
CA ASN A 134 16.55 1.23 -24.19
C ASN A 134 16.80 1.74 -25.62
N ASP A 135 17.95 1.41 -26.21
CA ASP A 135 18.27 1.72 -27.62
C ASP A 135 17.60 0.74 -28.60
N ASP A 136 16.82 -0.24 -28.11
CA ASP A 136 16.05 -1.16 -28.95
C ASP A 136 14.86 -0.45 -29.63
N ASP A 137 14.95 -0.27 -30.95
CA ASP A 137 13.91 0.32 -31.80
C ASP A 137 12.56 -0.41 -31.76
N GLN A 138 12.48 -1.62 -31.18
CA GLN A 138 11.24 -2.38 -31.03
C GLN A 138 10.39 -1.95 -29.83
N LEU A 139 10.91 -1.11 -28.93
CA LEU A 139 10.15 -0.63 -27.78
C LEU A 139 8.97 0.24 -28.23
N SER A 140 7.77 -0.10 -27.75
CA SER A 140 6.59 0.72 -28.03
C SER A 140 6.71 2.12 -27.39
N PRO A 141 6.12 3.19 -27.97
CA PRO A 141 6.26 4.56 -27.46
C PRO A 141 5.93 4.70 -25.97
N GLY A 142 6.76 5.39 -25.18
CA GLY A 142 6.56 5.52 -23.73
C GLY A 142 6.86 4.25 -22.92
N THR A 143 7.57 3.28 -23.53
CA THR A 143 8.13 2.10 -22.83
C THR A 143 9.62 2.29 -22.62
N PHE A 144 10.14 1.94 -21.46
CA PHE A 144 11.57 2.07 -21.14
C PHE A 144 11.98 1.12 -20.01
N TRP A 145 13.24 0.69 -20.04
CA TRP A 145 13.90 -0.04 -18.96
C TRP A 145 14.39 0.91 -17.88
N MET A 146 14.12 0.56 -16.63
CA MET A 146 14.52 1.31 -15.44
C MET A 146 15.07 0.34 -14.39
N ASP A 147 16.18 0.68 -13.77
CA ASP A 147 16.73 -0.10 -12.66
C ASP A 147 15.92 0.09 -11.37
N ILE A 148 15.94 -0.93 -10.51
CA ILE A 148 15.20 -0.92 -9.25
C ILE A 148 15.60 0.25 -8.35
N ASP A 149 16.86 0.71 -8.38
CA ASP A 149 17.32 1.81 -7.53
C ASP A 149 16.65 3.13 -7.94
N ASN A 150 16.58 3.41 -9.24
CA ASN A 150 15.81 4.53 -9.77
C ASN A 150 14.31 4.37 -9.48
N VAL A 151 13.76 3.16 -9.53
CA VAL A 151 12.35 2.92 -9.15
C VAL A 151 12.11 3.30 -7.69
N LEU A 152 12.94 2.82 -6.77
CA LEU A 152 12.87 3.14 -5.34
C LEU A 152 13.02 4.64 -5.06
N GLN A 153 13.79 5.35 -5.89
CA GLN A 153 14.00 6.79 -5.75
C GLN A 153 12.83 7.64 -6.26
N HIS A 154 12.19 7.22 -7.37
CA HIS A 154 11.28 8.09 -8.12
C HIS A 154 9.79 7.70 -8.06
N PHE A 155 9.47 6.48 -7.64
CA PHE A 155 8.09 6.03 -7.44
C PHE A 155 7.74 6.04 -5.95
N GLU A 156 6.49 6.39 -5.64
CA GLU A 156 5.98 6.42 -4.27
C GLU A 156 5.45 5.04 -3.83
N SER A 157 4.87 4.30 -4.77
CA SER A 157 4.27 3.00 -4.46
C SER A 157 4.46 2.03 -5.62
N ILE A 158 4.69 0.76 -5.28
CA ILE A 158 4.48 -0.37 -6.18
C ILE A 158 3.20 -1.07 -5.74
N TYR A 159 2.36 -1.36 -6.70
CA TYR A 159 1.14 -2.12 -6.52
C TYR A 159 1.31 -3.50 -7.13
N LEU A 160 1.01 -4.52 -6.34
CA LEU A 160 1.06 -5.91 -6.76
C LEU A 160 -0.36 -6.47 -6.69
N ASN A 161 -0.87 -6.97 -7.79
CA ASN A 161 -2.09 -7.76 -7.80
C ASN A 161 -1.68 -9.22 -7.95
N TRP A 162 -1.99 -10.06 -6.97
CA TRP A 162 -1.56 -11.46 -6.93
C TRP A 162 -2.64 -12.40 -7.42
N ASN A 163 -2.23 -13.40 -8.19
CA ASN A 163 -3.09 -14.47 -8.66
C ASN A 163 -3.71 -15.20 -7.45
N PRO A 164 -5.05 -15.22 -7.29
CA PRO A 164 -5.68 -15.94 -6.19
C PRO A 164 -5.47 -17.46 -6.29
N GLY A 165 -5.09 -17.98 -7.46
CA GLY A 165 -4.71 -19.38 -7.69
C GLY A 165 -3.48 -19.83 -6.88
N LEU A 166 -2.73 -18.92 -6.27
CA LEU A 166 -1.66 -19.22 -5.31
C LEU A 166 -2.17 -19.88 -4.01
N PHE A 167 -3.48 -19.83 -3.75
CA PHE A 167 -4.10 -20.30 -2.52
C PHE A 167 -5.14 -21.39 -2.77
N ALA A 168 -4.99 -22.53 -2.11
CA ALA A 168 -5.95 -23.63 -2.18
C ALA A 168 -7.26 -23.35 -1.40
N CYS A 169 -7.24 -22.42 -0.45
CA CYS A 169 -8.36 -22.13 0.43
C CYS A 169 -8.61 -20.62 0.53
N ARG A 170 -9.89 -20.24 0.45
CA ARG A 170 -10.38 -18.88 0.70
C ARG A 170 -11.60 -18.93 1.62
N GLN A 171 -11.69 -18.00 2.56
CA GLN A 171 -12.90 -17.73 3.33
C GLN A 171 -13.16 -16.24 3.43
N ASP A 172 -14.43 -15.86 3.31
CA ASP A 172 -14.87 -14.47 3.33
C ASP A 172 -15.87 -14.26 4.49
N MET A 173 -15.75 -13.12 5.17
CA MET A 173 -16.69 -12.67 6.19
C MET A 173 -17.12 -11.24 5.88
N HIS A 174 -18.43 -11.03 5.79
CA HIS A 174 -19.01 -9.72 5.52
C HIS A 174 -19.55 -9.12 6.81
N PHE A 175 -19.32 -7.82 7.00
CA PHE A 175 -19.80 -7.11 8.17
C PHE A 175 -20.06 -5.63 7.86
N ALA A 176 -20.81 -4.97 8.75
CA ALA A 176 -21.12 -3.55 8.65
C ALA A 176 -20.74 -2.79 9.92
N TRP A 177 -20.33 -1.55 9.76
CA TRP A 177 -20.15 -0.57 10.84
C TRP A 177 -21.13 0.57 10.64
N ASP A 178 -22.02 0.77 11.59
CA ASP A 178 -22.88 1.94 11.61
C ASP A 178 -22.20 3.07 12.40
N LEU A 179 -21.66 4.07 11.69
CA LEU A 179 -21.00 5.22 12.30
C LEU A 179 -21.93 6.44 12.43
N ARG A 180 -23.23 6.30 12.17
CA ARG A 180 -24.21 7.41 12.30
C ARG A 180 -24.42 7.81 13.75
N ASP A 181 -24.39 6.85 14.67
CA ASP A 181 -24.71 7.07 16.08
C ASP A 181 -23.47 7.10 16.98
N GLN A 182 -22.53 8.01 16.69
CA GLN A 182 -21.40 8.28 17.58
C GLN A 182 -21.80 9.08 18.84
N SER A 183 -23.09 9.40 19.00
CA SER A 183 -23.62 10.34 20.00
C SER A 183 -23.39 9.93 21.45
N LEU A 184 -23.04 8.66 21.72
CA LEU A 184 -22.93 8.12 23.08
C LEU A 184 -21.51 7.73 23.51
N GLY A 185 -20.46 8.08 22.74
CA GLY A 185 -19.11 7.58 23.04
C GLY A 185 -19.05 6.04 23.06
N ARG A 186 -20.08 5.39 22.50
CA ARG A 186 -20.13 3.96 22.27
C ARG A 186 -19.06 3.67 21.24
N GLN A 187 -17.90 3.27 21.73
CA GLN A 187 -17.07 2.30 21.04
C GLN A 187 -17.91 1.02 20.95
N GLN A 188 -18.93 1.02 20.08
CA GLN A 188 -19.69 -0.17 19.74
C GLN A 188 -18.63 -1.17 19.33
N HIS A 189 -18.41 -2.24 20.11
CA HIS A 189 -17.24 -3.13 19.95
C HIS A 189 -17.08 -3.49 18.47
N ARG A 190 -16.16 -2.80 17.79
CA ARG A 190 -16.13 -2.74 16.33
C ARG A 190 -15.46 -4.00 15.84
N GLY A 191 -16.21 -4.79 15.08
CA GLY A 191 -15.65 -5.84 14.23
C GLY A 191 -15.42 -7.16 14.94
N GLN A 192 -16.22 -8.12 14.53
CA GLN A 192 -16.03 -9.55 14.73
C GLN A 192 -14.63 -9.94 14.25
N PHE A 193 -13.93 -10.63 15.12
CA PHE A 193 -12.52 -10.93 14.94
C PHE A 193 -12.39 -12.27 14.25
N ALA A 194 -11.45 -12.47 13.33
CA ALA A 194 -11.15 -13.80 12.82
C ALA A 194 -10.29 -14.60 13.82
N SER A 195 -10.43 -15.92 13.89
CA SER A 195 -9.52 -16.83 14.60
C SER A 195 -8.76 -17.71 13.60
N LEU A 196 -7.49 -17.40 13.32
CA LEU A 196 -6.78 -18.10 12.24
C LEU A 196 -5.77 -19.13 12.77
N SER A 197 -5.84 -20.36 12.26
CA SER A 197 -4.94 -21.46 12.62
C SER A 197 -4.14 -22.00 11.42
N LYS A 198 -2.82 -21.77 11.47
CA LYS A 198 -1.69 -22.39 10.72
C LYS A 198 -1.32 -21.85 9.32
N GLN A 199 -0.02 -22.00 9.03
CA GLN A 199 0.82 -21.79 7.81
C GLN A 199 0.40 -20.66 6.86
N THR A 200 1.25 -19.64 6.76
CA THR A 200 1.17 -18.45 5.89
C THR A 200 -0.20 -18.10 5.35
N ILE A 201 -0.84 -17.13 6.00
CA ILE A 201 -2.17 -16.64 5.63
C ILE A 201 -2.10 -15.19 5.21
N TRP A 202 -2.92 -14.84 4.22
CA TRP A 202 -3.08 -13.49 3.74
C TRP A 202 -4.48 -13.03 4.11
N VAL A 203 -4.58 -11.82 4.66
CA VAL A 203 -5.84 -11.27 5.11
C VAL A 203 -6.07 -9.93 4.45
N LEU A 204 -7.07 -9.90 3.57
CA LEU A 204 -7.49 -8.74 2.81
C LEU A 204 -8.75 -8.16 3.43
N LEU A 205 -8.72 -6.89 3.79
CA LEU A 205 -9.90 -6.12 4.13
C LEU A 205 -10.26 -5.26 2.93
N TRP A 206 -11.52 -5.31 2.53
CA TRP A 206 -12.06 -4.44 1.50
C TRP A 206 -13.32 -3.74 1.99
N ARG A 207 -13.28 -2.40 2.01
CA ARG A 207 -14.42 -1.50 2.17
C ARG A 207 -15.23 -1.42 0.87
N HIS A 208 -16.51 -1.73 0.93
CA HIS A 208 -17.39 -1.62 -0.23
C HIS A 208 -17.56 -0.16 -0.64
N LEU A 209 -17.46 0.08 -1.95
CA LEU A 209 -17.65 1.41 -2.51
C LEU A 209 -19.11 1.82 -2.38
N ARG A 210 -19.33 3.05 -1.95
CA ARG A 210 -20.66 3.64 -1.84
C ARG A 210 -20.75 4.88 -2.69
N ASN A 211 -21.87 4.99 -3.38
CA ASN A 211 -22.29 6.23 -4.01
C ASN A 211 -22.66 7.22 -2.91
N ALA A 212 -22.03 8.38 -2.95
CA ALA A 212 -22.33 9.52 -2.10
C ALA A 212 -22.77 10.70 -2.96
N ILE A 213 -23.58 11.56 -2.36
CA ILE A 213 -23.97 12.84 -2.94
C ILE A 213 -22.99 13.87 -2.36
N PRO A 214 -22.23 14.60 -3.20
CA PRO A 214 -21.33 15.65 -2.74
C PRO A 214 -22.03 16.66 -1.83
N ALA A 215 -21.34 17.12 -0.79
CA ALA A 215 -21.82 18.21 0.04
C ALA A 215 -21.85 19.50 -0.80
N GLY A 216 -23.05 19.90 -1.23
CA GLY A 216 -23.26 21.04 -2.13
C GLY A 216 -23.75 20.68 -3.53
N ALA A 217 -24.06 19.41 -3.80
CA ALA A 217 -24.70 19.01 -5.05
C ALA A 217 -26.05 19.73 -5.23
N THR A 218 -26.31 20.25 -6.43
CA THR A 218 -27.59 20.88 -6.74
C THR A 218 -28.69 19.82 -6.92
N ASP A 219 -29.95 20.22 -6.77
CA ASP A 219 -31.10 19.32 -7.00
C ASP A 219 -31.06 18.71 -8.42
N ASP A 220 -30.56 19.46 -9.41
CA ASP A 220 -30.37 19.00 -10.78
C ASP A 220 -29.27 17.93 -10.90
N GLU A 221 -28.13 18.09 -10.20
CA GLU A 221 -27.04 17.10 -10.20
C GLU A 221 -27.47 15.78 -9.53
N ILE A 222 -28.32 15.87 -8.51
CA ILE A 222 -28.91 14.70 -7.84
C ILE A 222 -29.92 14.01 -8.77
N ALA A 223 -30.77 14.78 -9.48
CA ALA A 223 -31.74 14.27 -10.43
C ALA A 223 -31.08 13.62 -11.67
N GLU A 224 -29.91 14.12 -12.07
CA GLU A 224 -29.07 13.54 -13.14
C GLU A 224 -28.32 12.28 -12.69
N GLY A 225 -28.39 11.88 -11.41
CA GLY A 225 -27.73 10.70 -10.89
C GLY A 225 -26.20 10.81 -10.81
N ARG A 226 -25.67 12.04 -10.68
CA ARG A 226 -24.24 12.25 -10.49
C ARG A 226 -23.83 11.90 -9.06
N TYR A 227 -23.40 10.66 -8.88
CA TYR A 227 -22.84 10.18 -7.61
C TYR A 227 -21.31 10.27 -7.62
N THR A 228 -20.73 10.61 -6.47
CA THR A 228 -19.30 10.42 -6.23
C THR A 228 -19.08 9.14 -5.42
N ILE A 229 -17.87 8.58 -5.48
CA ILE A 229 -17.49 7.44 -4.66
C ILE A 229 -16.99 7.97 -3.32
N ASP A 230 -17.62 7.55 -2.21
CA ASP A 230 -17.13 7.87 -0.87
C ASP A 230 -15.88 7.03 -0.53
N LEU A 231 -14.73 7.69 -0.69
CA LEU A 231 -13.42 7.21 -0.24
C LEU A 231 -12.91 8.01 0.97
N GLN A 232 -13.77 8.75 1.67
CA GLN A 232 -13.32 9.53 2.81
C GLN A 232 -12.91 8.62 3.97
N GLY A 233 -11.77 8.94 4.58
CA GLY A 233 -11.22 8.24 5.73
C GLY A 233 -10.36 7.06 5.35
N HIS A 234 -9.70 6.49 6.36
CA HIS A 234 -8.66 5.48 6.15
C HIS A 234 -9.03 4.19 6.85
N ILE A 235 -8.59 3.06 6.28
CA ILE A 235 -8.74 1.73 6.88
C ILE A 235 -7.37 1.09 7.10
N ALA A 236 -7.28 0.20 8.07
CA ALA A 236 -6.11 -0.64 8.29
C ALA A 236 -6.52 -2.01 8.81
N LEU A 237 -5.57 -2.94 8.82
CA LEU A 237 -5.70 -4.24 9.46
C LEU A 237 -4.61 -4.43 10.52
N ALA A 238 -4.97 -5.06 11.63
CA ALA A 238 -4.01 -5.51 12.63
C ALA A 238 -4.31 -6.96 13.06
N ALA A 239 -3.25 -7.73 13.30
CA ALA A 239 -3.35 -9.07 13.88
C ALA A 239 -2.74 -9.09 15.28
N TYR A 240 -3.38 -9.80 16.19
CA TYR A 240 -2.95 -9.96 17.58
C TYR A 240 -2.84 -11.43 17.97
N SER A 241 -1.87 -11.74 18.82
CA SER A 241 -1.75 -13.06 19.44
C SER A 241 -2.60 -13.12 20.71
N SER A 242 -3.92 -13.17 20.54
CA SER A 242 -4.88 -13.22 21.65
C SER A 242 -5.75 -14.49 21.66
N GLN A 243 -5.29 -15.57 21.00
CA GLN A 243 -5.95 -16.88 21.01
C GLN A 243 -7.42 -16.79 20.56
N GLY A 244 -7.69 -16.00 19.50
CA GLY A 244 -9.05 -15.82 18.99
C GLY A 244 -10.00 -15.13 19.98
N ARG A 245 -9.48 -14.35 20.94
CA ARG A 245 -10.26 -13.54 21.88
C ARG A 245 -10.27 -12.08 21.48
N ARG A 246 -11.32 -11.35 21.89
CA ARG A 246 -11.43 -9.90 21.66
C ARG A 246 -10.22 -9.14 22.23
N VAL A 247 -9.77 -8.15 21.49
CA VAL A 247 -8.74 -7.19 21.87
C VAL A 247 -9.43 -5.89 22.28
N LEU A 248 -9.21 -5.45 23.53
CA LEU A 248 -9.88 -4.28 24.10
C LEU A 248 -9.01 -3.03 24.10
N LEU A 249 -7.69 -3.20 24.13
CA LEU A 249 -6.73 -2.11 24.17
C LEU A 249 -5.74 -2.28 23.02
N PRO A 250 -5.32 -1.17 22.38
CA PRO A 250 -4.23 -1.19 21.42
C PRO A 250 -2.95 -1.59 22.16
N GLY A 251 -2.61 -2.86 22.06
CA GLY A 251 -1.44 -3.46 22.70
C GLY A 251 -0.42 -3.95 21.68
N LYS A 252 0.43 -4.89 22.10
CA LYS A 252 1.38 -5.55 21.22
C LYS A 252 0.64 -6.34 20.13
N HIS A 253 0.80 -5.92 18.88
CA HIS A 253 0.31 -6.62 17.70
C HIS A 253 1.42 -7.52 17.11
N VAL A 254 1.00 -8.50 16.33
CA VAL A 254 1.90 -9.37 15.53
C VAL A 254 2.27 -8.67 14.23
N VAL A 255 1.27 -8.12 13.55
CA VAL A 255 1.44 -7.27 12.37
C VAL A 255 0.36 -6.20 12.39
N ARG A 256 0.69 -5.03 11.86
CA ARG A 256 -0.27 -3.95 11.66
C ARG A 256 0.07 -3.27 10.34
N GLY A 257 -0.91 -3.21 9.45
CA GLY A 257 -0.83 -2.43 8.23
C GLY A 257 -0.94 -0.94 8.51
N TRP A 258 -0.46 -0.15 7.54
CA TRP A 258 -0.64 1.30 7.53
C TRP A 258 -2.12 1.65 7.30
N PHE A 259 -2.51 2.83 7.80
CA PHE A 259 -3.79 3.40 7.42
C PHE A 259 -3.70 3.88 5.98
N VAL A 260 -4.59 3.36 5.14
CA VAL A 260 -4.66 3.68 3.72
C VAL A 260 -6.03 4.25 3.38
N ASP A 261 -6.05 5.18 2.44
CA ASP A 261 -7.26 5.74 1.83
C ASP A 261 -7.83 4.84 0.72
N SER A 262 -7.08 3.81 0.31
CA SER A 262 -7.54 2.79 -0.62
C SER A 262 -8.65 1.93 -0.01
N PRO A 263 -9.62 1.48 -0.82
CA PRO A 263 -10.71 0.65 -0.33
C PRO A 263 -10.23 -0.75 0.09
N GLN A 264 -9.03 -1.18 -0.31
CA GLN A 264 -8.43 -2.45 0.08
C GLN A 264 -7.14 -2.24 0.90
N THR A 265 -6.91 -3.13 1.87
CA THR A 265 -5.64 -3.24 2.61
C THR A 265 -5.34 -4.71 2.92
N LEU A 266 -4.08 -5.11 2.80
CA LEU A 266 -3.62 -6.48 2.95
C LEU A 266 -2.60 -6.58 4.07
N ILE A 267 -2.74 -7.60 4.92
CA ILE A 267 -1.66 -8.05 5.82
C ILE A 267 -1.32 -9.51 5.54
N LYS A 268 -0.05 -9.86 5.76
CA LYS A 268 0.47 -11.22 5.59
C LYS A 268 0.98 -11.71 6.93
N LEU A 269 0.59 -12.92 7.31
CA LEU A 269 1.09 -13.58 8.52
C LEU A 269 1.87 -14.83 8.11
N SER A 270 3.19 -14.70 8.02
CA SER A 270 4.14 -15.77 7.66
C SER A 270 4.36 -16.78 8.79
N ASP A 271 4.36 -16.33 10.05
CA ASP A 271 4.87 -17.11 11.19
C ASP A 271 3.76 -17.64 12.12
N CYS A 272 2.62 -18.05 11.54
CA CYS A 272 1.51 -18.60 12.32
C CYS A 272 1.82 -20.01 12.87
N LYS A 273 2.07 -20.09 14.18
CA LYS A 273 2.28 -21.38 14.86
C LYS A 273 1.04 -22.28 14.78
N PRO A 274 1.24 -23.59 14.52
CA PRO A 274 0.19 -24.60 14.62
C PRO A 274 -0.66 -24.52 15.88
N GLY A 275 -1.98 -24.32 15.74
CA GLY A 275 -2.93 -24.34 16.87
C GLY A 275 -3.03 -23.03 17.66
N VAL A 276 -2.29 -21.99 17.27
CA VAL A 276 -2.39 -20.65 17.86
C VAL A 276 -3.33 -19.80 17.02
N ALA A 277 -4.48 -19.44 17.60
CA ALA A 277 -5.46 -18.58 16.97
C ALA A 277 -5.02 -17.11 17.00
N HIS A 278 -4.90 -16.50 15.83
CA HIS A 278 -4.66 -15.05 15.70
C HIS A 278 -5.98 -14.32 15.63
N THR A 279 -6.05 -13.17 16.28
CA THR A 279 -7.20 -12.27 16.28
C THR A 279 -6.96 -11.15 15.26
N ILE A 280 -7.77 -11.10 14.21
CA ILE A 280 -7.72 -10.01 13.22
C ILE A 280 -8.69 -8.89 13.60
N VAL A 281 -8.21 -7.65 13.53
CA VAL A 281 -8.95 -6.45 13.88
C VAL A 281 -8.89 -5.46 12.70
N PRO A 282 -10.01 -5.25 12.00
CA PRO A 282 -10.19 -4.11 11.12
C PRO A 282 -10.17 -2.80 11.91
N LEU A 283 -9.45 -1.81 11.42
CA LEU A 283 -9.28 -0.49 12.03
C LEU A 283 -9.77 0.59 11.06
N GLU A 284 -10.22 1.72 11.61
CA GLU A 284 -10.62 2.89 10.84
C GLU A 284 -10.07 4.17 11.44
N GLN A 285 -9.87 5.17 10.58
CA GLN A 285 -9.55 6.53 10.99
C GLN A 285 -10.22 7.54 10.07
N GLY A 286 -11.22 8.25 10.60
CA GLY A 286 -11.84 9.39 9.92
C GLY A 286 -12.85 8.98 8.85
N LEU A 287 -13.44 7.78 8.96
CA LEU A 287 -14.59 7.41 8.13
C LEU A 287 -15.78 8.34 8.40
N ALA A 288 -16.58 8.57 7.37
CA ALA A 288 -17.79 9.37 7.46
C ALA A 288 -18.78 8.80 8.49
N ALA A 289 -19.65 9.66 9.03
CA ALA A 289 -20.70 9.24 9.97
C ALA A 289 -21.86 8.55 9.22
N ALA A 290 -21.57 7.39 8.64
CA ALA A 290 -22.47 6.62 7.79
C ALA A 290 -22.33 5.12 8.06
N GLU A 291 -23.17 4.32 7.41
CA GLU A 291 -23.02 2.87 7.41
C GLU A 291 -21.92 2.44 6.42
N HIS A 292 -20.90 1.75 6.89
CA HIS A 292 -19.83 1.22 6.05
C HIS A 292 -19.88 -0.30 6.04
N THR A 293 -19.86 -0.91 4.86
CA THR A 293 -19.86 -2.36 4.70
C THR A 293 -18.49 -2.84 4.22
N PHE A 294 -18.09 -4.01 4.69
CA PHE A 294 -16.75 -4.56 4.49
C PHE A 294 -16.80 -6.04 4.18
N THR A 295 -15.73 -6.53 3.56
CA THR A 295 -15.41 -7.95 3.43
C THR A 295 -14.01 -8.20 3.95
N LEU A 296 -13.88 -9.18 4.83
CA LEU A 296 -12.61 -9.73 5.27
C LEU A 296 -12.40 -11.06 4.57
N SER A 297 -11.44 -11.12 3.65
CA SER A 297 -11.07 -12.31 2.91
C SER A 297 -9.76 -12.88 3.44
N VAL A 298 -9.76 -14.16 3.76
CA VAL A 298 -8.58 -14.90 4.22
C VAL A 298 -8.19 -15.90 3.14
N PHE A 299 -6.93 -15.84 2.71
CA PHE A 299 -6.35 -16.75 1.74
C PHE A 299 -5.25 -17.58 2.42
N GLY A 300 -5.20 -18.87 2.09
CA GLY A 300 -4.20 -19.79 2.63
C GLY A 300 -4.15 -21.10 1.86
N ASN A 301 -3.13 -21.92 2.13
CA ASN A 301 -2.97 -23.25 1.53
C ASN A 301 -3.43 -24.39 2.45
N SER A 302 -4.06 -24.04 3.57
CA SER A 302 -4.66 -25.00 4.48
C SER A 302 -6.04 -24.54 4.92
N PRO A 303 -6.98 -25.47 5.21
CA PRO A 303 -8.30 -25.11 5.70
C PRO A 303 -8.19 -24.26 6.96
N THR A 304 -8.63 -23.02 6.86
CA THR A 304 -8.59 -22.04 7.95
C THR A 304 -10.01 -21.58 8.23
N ALA A 305 -10.44 -21.64 9.50
CA ALA A 305 -11.79 -21.22 9.89
C ALA A 305 -11.82 -19.74 10.28
N LEU A 306 -12.56 -18.95 9.53
CA LEU A 306 -12.85 -17.56 9.82
C LEU A 306 -14.15 -17.51 10.66
N ALA A 307 -14.04 -17.12 11.92
CA ALA A 307 -15.15 -17.03 12.86
C ALA A 307 -14.90 -15.88 13.84
N GLU A 308 -15.98 -15.27 14.36
CA GLU A 308 -15.91 -14.14 15.30
C GLU A 308 -15.11 -14.45 16.58
N ALA A 309 -14.29 -13.52 17.09
CA ALA A 309 -13.61 -13.78 18.36
C ALA A 309 -14.58 -13.85 19.52
N THR A 310 -14.21 -14.80 20.35
CA THR A 310 -14.79 -15.05 21.65
C THR A 310 -14.56 -13.87 22.60
N LEU A 311 -15.58 -13.63 23.42
CA LEU A 311 -15.49 -12.70 24.54
C LEU A 311 -14.47 -13.21 25.56
N ARG A 312 -13.70 -12.29 26.16
CA ARG A 312 -12.83 -12.63 27.29
C ARG A 312 -13.62 -12.92 28.57
N SER A 313 -14.78 -12.29 28.71
CA SER A 313 -15.63 -12.37 29.90
C SER A 313 -16.98 -13.00 29.52
N LEU A 314 -17.50 -13.85 30.40
CA LEU A 314 -18.83 -14.47 30.23
C LEU A 314 -19.98 -13.46 30.41
N TYR A 315 -19.72 -12.39 31.15
CA TYR A 315 -20.69 -11.34 31.44
C TYR A 315 -20.08 -9.97 31.11
N ILE A 316 -20.86 -9.13 30.44
CA ILE A 316 -20.51 -7.75 30.13
C ILE A 316 -21.61 -6.86 30.69
N ASN A 317 -21.23 -5.84 31.44
CA ASN A 317 -22.11 -4.75 31.82
C ASN A 317 -21.54 -3.46 31.23
N THR A 318 -22.36 -2.72 30.48
CA THR A 318 -21.94 -1.47 29.84
C THR A 318 -22.65 -0.31 30.52
N LEU A 319 -21.88 0.55 31.17
CA LEU A 319 -22.38 1.78 31.79
C LEU A 319 -22.15 2.95 30.83
N SER A 320 -23.20 3.72 30.55
CA SER A 320 -23.14 4.92 29.72
C SER A 320 -23.02 6.16 30.60
N ALA A 321 -22.00 6.97 30.38
CA ALA A 321 -21.85 8.27 31.03
C ALA A 321 -21.13 9.25 30.09
N ALA A 322 -21.29 10.55 30.35
CA ALA A 322 -20.70 11.60 29.53
C ALA A 322 -20.14 12.73 30.39
N TRP A 323 -19.09 13.37 29.86
CA TRP A 323 -18.62 14.66 30.34
C TRP A 323 -19.61 15.74 29.91
N THR A 324 -20.22 16.41 30.87
CA THR A 324 -21.13 17.54 30.67
C THR A 324 -20.56 18.75 31.36
N LYS A 325 -21.11 19.95 31.10
CA LYS A 325 -20.76 21.15 31.88
C LYS A 325 -20.89 20.94 33.39
N LYS A 326 -21.79 20.07 33.83
CA LYS A 326 -22.02 19.76 35.26
C LYS A 326 -21.11 18.67 35.80
N THR A 327 -20.56 17.83 34.94
CA THR A 327 -19.73 16.66 35.32
C THR A 327 -18.27 16.82 34.91
N ALA A 328 -17.83 18.02 34.50
CA ALA A 328 -16.45 18.33 34.13
C ALA A 328 -15.70 18.98 35.31
N GLY A 329 -15.47 18.20 36.36
CA GLY A 329 -14.75 18.59 37.58
C GLY A 329 -13.24 18.84 37.42
N GLY A 330 -12.66 18.56 36.25
CA GLY A 330 -11.26 18.87 35.95
C GLY A 330 -10.28 17.76 36.35
N ASN A 331 -9.00 18.11 36.49
CA ASN A 331 -7.92 17.16 36.82
C ASN A 331 -7.85 16.86 38.33
N ALA A 332 -6.99 15.90 38.73
CA ALA A 332 -6.90 15.40 40.11
C ALA A 332 -6.53 16.47 41.17
N HIS A 333 -6.02 17.64 40.77
CA HIS A 333 -5.71 18.74 41.67
C HIS A 333 -6.88 19.74 41.82
N SER A 334 -7.96 19.56 41.05
CA SER A 334 -9.14 20.40 41.13
C SER A 334 -10.02 20.01 42.33
N PRO A 335 -10.51 20.97 43.13
CA PRO A 335 -11.47 20.68 44.20
C PRO A 335 -12.81 20.12 43.66
N THR A 336 -13.11 20.34 42.38
CA THR A 336 -14.30 19.81 41.72
C THR A 336 -14.07 18.45 41.05
N TYR A 337 -12.86 17.87 41.12
CA TYR A 337 -12.54 16.54 40.57
C TYR A 337 -13.55 15.44 40.93
N PRO A 338 -14.12 15.39 42.16
CA PRO A 338 -15.11 14.37 42.52
C PRO A 338 -16.41 14.41 41.69
N ILE A 339 -16.67 15.51 40.98
CA ILE A 339 -17.87 15.70 40.15
C ILE A 339 -17.70 15.03 38.75
N ASN A 340 -16.49 14.60 38.42
CA ASN A 340 -16.21 13.78 37.24
C ASN A 340 -17.03 12.48 37.29
N PRO A 341 -17.44 11.90 36.15
CA PRO A 341 -18.08 10.58 36.13
C PRO A 341 -17.24 9.54 36.88
N GLN A 342 -17.83 8.92 37.91
CA GLN A 342 -17.20 7.88 38.73
C GLN A 342 -17.84 6.52 38.40
N PHE A 343 -17.02 5.47 38.33
CA PHE A 343 -17.47 4.09 38.10
C PHE A 343 -16.87 3.22 39.21
N SER A 344 -17.72 2.46 39.93
CA SER A 344 -17.34 1.62 41.07
C SER A 344 -17.63 0.14 40.82
#